data_AF-K6D9P1-F1
#
_entry.id   AF-K6D9P1-F1
#
_cell.length_a   1.000
_cell.length_b   1.000
_cell.length_c   1.000
_cell.angle_alpha   90.00
_cell.angle_beta   90.00
_cell.angle_gamma   90.00
#
_symmetry.space_group_name_H-M   'P 1'
#
loop_
_entity.id
_entity.type
_entity.pdbx_description
1 polymer ?
#
loop_
_entity_poly.entity_id
_entity_poly.type
_entity_poly.pdbx_seq_one_letter_code
_entity_poly.pdbx_strand_id
1 'polypeptide(L)'
;MNVLNKRDMSGFTLIEVLVAVVILSVILLSFFVFFSQSALFTNKNNHQLMAINLAQEVIGIIKSNNTIFQHNKSFEDPFSEQEKIILGIDNNQYFVNKEEQFKLQLELRKDKNYPLYLIHILIEEPKDSVITETYHYLEGSL
;
A
#
# COMPACT_ATOMS: atom_id res chain seq x y z
N MET A 1 0.49 53.78 62.34
CA MET A 1 -0.78 53.70 61.59
C MET A 1 -0.59 52.69 60.47
N ASN A 2 -1.33 51.58 60.47
CA ASN A 2 -1.10 50.39 59.63
C ASN A 2 -1.21 50.68 58.13
N VAL A 3 -0.25 50.19 57.34
CA VAL A 3 -0.32 50.12 55.88
C VAL A 3 -1.14 48.89 55.52
N LEU A 4 -2.38 49.09 55.08
CA LEU A 4 -3.26 48.02 54.62
C LEU A 4 -2.76 47.49 53.27
N ASN A 5 -2.20 46.29 53.28
CA ASN A 5 -1.81 45.53 52.09
C ASN A 5 -3.07 45.06 51.35
N LYS A 6 -3.45 45.75 50.27
CA LYS A 6 -4.57 45.37 49.40
C LYS A 6 -4.08 44.26 48.47
N ARG A 7 -4.39 43.01 48.80
CA ARG A 7 -4.16 41.87 47.90
C ARG A 7 -5.30 41.83 46.88
N ASP A 8 -5.03 42.23 45.65
CA ASP A 8 -5.98 42.05 44.54
C ASP A 8 -6.11 40.56 44.23
N MET A 9 -7.20 39.95 44.69
CA MET A 9 -7.57 38.58 44.38
C MET A 9 -8.51 38.58 43.17
N SER A 10 -8.01 38.88 41.97
CA SER A 10 -8.78 38.71 40.74
C SER A 10 -8.76 37.24 40.33
N GLY A 11 -9.82 36.50 40.66
CA GLY A 11 -10.03 35.15 40.13
C GLY A 11 -10.54 35.19 38.69
N PHE A 12 -10.35 34.10 37.94
CA PHE A 12 -10.96 33.94 36.64
C PHE A 12 -12.48 33.96 36.75
N THR A 13 -13.13 34.64 35.82
CA THR A 13 -14.57 34.60 35.69
C THR A 13 -15.01 33.27 35.09
N LEU A 14 -16.22 32.82 35.41
CA LEU A 14 -16.79 31.60 34.83
C LEU A 14 -16.84 31.66 33.29
N ILE A 15 -17.05 32.85 32.72
CA ILE A 15 -17.11 33.04 31.28
C ILE A 15 -15.73 32.85 30.62
N GLU A 16 -14.64 33.30 31.25
CA GLU A 16 -13.29 33.10 30.73
C GLU A 16 -12.91 31.62 30.73
N VAL A 17 -13.22 30.88 31.80
CA VAL A 17 -13.00 29.43 31.86
C VAL A 17 -13.83 28.71 30.80
N LEU A 18 -15.10 29.11 30.62
CA LEU A 18 -15.97 28.52 29.60
C LEU A 18 -15.40 28.75 28.20
N VAL A 19 -14.99 29.98 27.88
CA VAL A 19 -14.40 30.31 26.57
C VAL A 19 -13.09 29.54 26.34
N ALA A 20 -12.23 29.42 27.35
CA ALA A 20 -11.01 28.64 27.24
C ALA A 20 -11.28 27.15 26.95
N VAL A 21 -12.26 26.55 27.62
CA VAL A 21 -12.68 25.15 27.38
C VAL A 21 -13.27 24.98 25.98
N VAL A 22 -14.09 25.93 25.52
CA VAL A 22 -14.66 25.89 24.17
C VAL A 22 -13.56 25.97 23.11
N ILE A 23 -12.62 26.91 23.24
CA ILE A 23 -11.50 27.05 22.30
C ILE A 23 -10.64 25.79 22.31
N LEU A 24 -10.31 25.25 23.49
CA LEU A 24 -9.56 24.01 23.61
C LEU A 24 -10.29 22.84 22.95
N SER A 25 -11.60 22.75 23.12
CA SER A 25 -12.41 21.68 22.52
C SER A 25 -12.37 21.73 20.99
N VAL A 26 -12.47 22.93 20.40
CA VAL A 26 -12.37 23.11 18.94
C VAL A 26 -11.00 22.65 18.43
N ILE A 27 -9.93 23.04 19.14
CA ILE A 27 -8.57 22.63 18.79
C ILE A 27 -8.43 21.11 18.87
N LEU A 28 -8.86 20.49 19.95
CA LEU A 28 -8.78 19.03 20.12
C LEU A 28 -9.56 18.28 19.04
N LEU A 29 -10.79 18.71 18.73
CA LEU A 29 -11.61 18.10 17.68
C LEU A 29 -10.93 18.19 16.31
N SER A 30 -10.28 19.32 16.01
CA SER A 30 -9.54 19.47 14.74
C SER A 30 -8.37 18.47 14.64
N PHE A 31 -7.63 18.25 15.73
CA PHE A 31 -6.57 17.25 15.78
C PHE A 31 -7.09 15.81 15.71
N PHE A 32 -8.24 15.51 16.32
CA PHE A 32 -8.85 14.17 16.23
C PHE A 32 -9.18 13.80 14.78
N VAL A 33 -9.76 14.72 14.01
CA VAL A 33 -10.04 14.51 12.59
C VAL A 33 -8.72 14.25 11.84
N PHE A 34 -7.70 15.08 12.07
CA PHE A 34 -6.40 14.91 11.43
C PHE A 34 -5.77 13.54 11.74
N PHE A 35 -5.80 13.09 13.00
CA PHE A 35 -5.25 11.79 13.38
C PHE A 35 -6.02 10.61 12.78
N SER A 36 -7.34 10.68 12.74
CA SER A 36 -8.16 9.65 12.10
C SER A 36 -7.82 9.51 10.61
N GLN A 37 -7.71 10.64 9.91
CA GLN A 37 -7.33 10.65 8.50
C GLN A 37 -5.89 10.15 8.28
N SER A 38 -4.96 10.50 9.18
CA SER A 38 -3.58 10.02 9.12
C SER A 38 -3.50 8.50 9.28
N ALA A 39 -4.27 7.90 10.19
CA ALA A 39 -4.28 6.46 10.39
C ALA A 39 -4.80 5.73 9.14
N LEU A 40 -5.89 6.23 8.54
CA LEU A 40 -6.42 5.68 7.29
C LEU A 40 -5.41 5.80 6.12
N PHE A 41 -4.74 6.94 6.02
CA PHE A 41 -3.71 7.16 5.00
C PHE A 41 -2.51 6.21 5.17
N THR A 42 -2.03 6.03 6.40
CA THR A 42 -0.96 5.07 6.70
C THR A 42 -1.34 3.66 6.29
N ASN A 43 -2.56 3.20 6.62
CA ASN A 43 -3.02 1.88 6.22
C ASN A 43 -3.08 1.73 4.69
N LYS A 44 -3.60 2.75 3.99
CA LYS A 44 -3.66 2.73 2.52
C LYS A 44 -2.27 2.71 1.87
N ASN A 45 -1.31 3.44 2.44
CA ASN A 45 0.07 3.42 1.97
C ASN A 45 0.74 2.08 2.24
N ASN A 46 0.52 1.48 3.41
CA ASN A 46 1.03 0.14 3.71
C ASN A 46 0.49 -0.90 2.73
N HIS A 47 -0.82 -0.84 2.42
CA HIS A 47 -1.45 -1.67 1.41
C HIS A 47 -0.78 -1.52 0.03
N GLN A 48 -0.59 -0.27 -0.42
CA GLN A 48 0.12 0.04 -1.68
C GLN A 48 1.55 -0.51 -1.69
N LEU A 49 2.29 -0.35 -0.60
CA LEU A 49 3.67 -0.83 -0.46
C LEU A 49 3.75 -2.36 -0.49
N MET A 50 2.80 -3.06 0.13
CA MET A 50 2.71 -4.52 0.05
C MET A 50 2.51 -4.98 -1.39
N ALA A 51 1.59 -4.36 -2.13
CA ALA A 51 1.37 -4.69 -3.55
C ALA A 51 2.62 -4.44 -4.41
N ILE A 52 3.32 -3.31 -4.19
CA ILE A 52 4.60 -3.02 -4.88
C ILE A 52 5.64 -4.08 -4.55
N ASN A 53 5.79 -4.45 -3.27
CA ASN A 53 6.75 -5.47 -2.85
C ASN A 53 6.43 -6.84 -3.47
N LEU A 54 5.14 -7.21 -3.57
CA LEU A 54 4.72 -8.43 -4.26
C LEU A 54 5.09 -8.40 -5.74
N ALA A 55 4.87 -7.28 -6.44
CA ALA A 55 5.28 -7.15 -7.83
C ALA A 55 6.80 -7.32 -8.00
N GLN A 56 7.60 -6.74 -7.10
CA GLN A 56 9.06 -6.91 -7.10
C GLN A 56 9.49 -8.35 -6.77
N GLU A 57 8.80 -9.01 -5.82
CA GLU A 57 9.01 -10.41 -5.48
C GLU A 57 8.77 -11.31 -6.70
N VAL A 58 7.66 -11.09 -7.42
CA VAL A 58 7.33 -11.81 -8.67
C VAL A 58 8.41 -11.61 -9.73
N ILE A 59 8.91 -10.39 -9.94
CA ILE A 59 10.03 -10.13 -10.88
C ILE A 59 11.26 -10.95 -10.46
N GLY A 60 11.61 -10.94 -9.17
CA GLY A 60 12.74 -11.70 -8.64
C GLY A 60 12.57 -13.22 -8.83
N ILE A 61 11.36 -13.73 -8.64
CA ILE A 61 11.02 -15.14 -8.86
C ILE A 61 11.16 -15.50 -10.33
N ILE A 62 10.58 -14.71 -11.24
CA ILE A 62 10.67 -14.94 -12.69
C ILE A 62 12.14 -14.95 -13.14
N LYS A 63 12.92 -13.97 -12.68
CA LYS A 63 14.35 -13.87 -12.99
C LYS A 63 15.15 -15.08 -12.50
N SER A 64 14.81 -15.60 -11.32
CA SER A 64 15.52 -16.75 -10.72
C SER A 64 15.08 -18.10 -11.33
N ASN A 65 13.93 -18.14 -11.99
CA ASN A 65 13.32 -19.33 -12.58
C ASN A 65 13.10 -19.16 -14.09
N ASN A 66 14.09 -18.58 -14.79
CA ASN A 66 13.98 -18.30 -16.22
C ASN A 66 13.56 -19.51 -17.06
N THR A 67 13.97 -20.73 -16.66
CA THR A 67 13.59 -21.99 -17.32
C THR A 67 12.11 -22.32 -17.31
N ILE A 68 11.34 -21.71 -16.42
CA ILE A 68 9.90 -21.93 -16.28
C ILE A 68 9.11 -20.87 -17.05
N PHE A 69 9.64 -19.65 -17.10
CA PHE A 69 9.00 -18.48 -17.71
C PHE A 69 9.52 -18.18 -19.13
N GLN A 70 9.73 -19.22 -19.96
CA GLN A 70 10.38 -19.08 -21.28
C GLN A 70 9.49 -18.59 -22.42
N HIS A 71 8.17 -18.62 -22.20
CA HIS A 71 7.19 -18.39 -23.24
C HIS A 71 6.47 -17.07 -23.03
N ASN A 72 5.98 -16.52 -24.14
CA ASN A 72 5.08 -15.39 -24.05
C ASN A 72 3.84 -15.82 -23.26
N LYS A 73 3.36 -14.92 -22.41
CA LYS A 73 2.18 -15.10 -21.58
C LYS A 73 1.37 -13.81 -21.65
N SER A 74 0.06 -13.90 -21.73
CA SER A 74 -0.88 -12.79 -21.65
C SER A 74 -1.66 -12.87 -20.33
N PHE A 75 -2.32 -11.79 -19.92
CA PHE A 75 -3.10 -11.78 -18.68
C PHE A 75 -4.21 -12.83 -18.59
N GLU A 76 -4.75 -13.23 -19.74
CA GLU A 76 -5.80 -14.26 -19.84
C GLU A 76 -5.24 -15.68 -19.81
N ASP A 77 -3.93 -15.85 -20.00
CA ASP A 77 -3.32 -17.17 -20.06
C ASP A 77 -3.25 -17.77 -18.65
N PRO A 78 -3.72 -19.02 -18.45
CA PRO A 78 -3.68 -19.66 -17.15
C PRO A 78 -2.24 -19.88 -16.69
N PHE A 79 -2.03 -19.82 -15.38
CA PHE A 79 -0.78 -20.28 -14.76
C PHE A 79 -0.80 -21.81 -14.65
N SER A 80 0.28 -22.45 -15.10
CA SER A 80 0.56 -23.87 -14.87
C SER A 80 0.73 -24.14 -13.37
N GLU A 81 0.59 -25.40 -12.96
CA GLU A 81 0.77 -25.79 -11.55
C GLU A 81 2.15 -25.39 -10.99
N GLN A 82 3.21 -25.51 -11.79
CA GLN A 82 4.57 -25.16 -11.38
C GLN A 82 4.72 -23.65 -11.17
N GLU A 83 4.20 -22.83 -12.10
CA GLU A 83 4.20 -21.37 -11.95
C GLU A 83 3.41 -20.96 -10.70
N LYS A 84 2.24 -21.55 -10.46
CA LYS A 84 1.41 -21.24 -9.28
C LYS A 84 2.13 -21.52 -7.98
N ILE A 85 2.76 -22.70 -7.86
CA ILE A 85 3.52 -23.09 -6.66
C ILE A 85 4.67 -22.12 -6.41
N ILE A 86 5.42 -21.77 -7.46
CA ILE A 86 6.62 -20.93 -7.34
C ILE A 86 6.27 -19.46 -7.06
N LEU A 87 5.18 -18.96 -7.65
CA LEU A 87 4.66 -17.61 -7.40
C LEU A 87 3.86 -17.52 -6.09
N GLY A 88 3.54 -18.66 -5.47
CA GLY A 88 2.73 -18.73 -4.25
C GLY A 88 1.30 -18.25 -4.47
N ILE A 89 0.70 -18.56 -5.62
CA ILE A 89 -0.68 -18.18 -5.97
C ILE A 89 -1.62 -19.40 -6.04
N ASP A 90 -2.91 -19.17 -5.86
CA ASP A 90 -3.96 -20.19 -6.03
C ASP A 90 -4.48 -20.28 -7.48
N ASN A 91 -5.52 -21.09 -7.70
CA ASN A 91 -6.16 -21.27 -9.01
C ASN A 91 -6.84 -20.00 -9.54
N ASN A 92 -7.19 -19.09 -8.64
CA ASN A 92 -7.83 -17.82 -8.95
C ASN A 92 -6.79 -16.68 -9.00
N GLN A 93 -5.50 -17.03 -9.03
CA GLN A 93 -4.36 -16.11 -9.12
C GLN A 93 -4.17 -15.23 -7.89
N TYR A 94 -4.76 -15.59 -6.74
CA TYR A 94 -4.56 -14.88 -5.49
C TYR A 94 -3.32 -15.39 -4.77
N PHE A 95 -2.51 -14.48 -4.22
CA PHE A 95 -1.40 -14.86 -3.36
C PHE A 95 -1.89 -15.59 -2.12
N VAL A 96 -1.34 -16.78 -1.89
CA VAL A 96 -1.61 -17.61 -0.72
C VAL A 96 -0.67 -17.15 0.41
N ASN A 97 -1.15 -17.22 1.66
CA ASN A 97 -0.41 -16.84 2.87
C ASN A 97 -0.13 -15.34 3.04
N LYS A 98 -0.97 -14.48 2.47
CA LYS A 98 -0.98 -13.04 2.77
C LYS A 98 -2.23 -12.71 3.58
N GLU A 99 -2.11 -11.80 4.55
CA GLU A 99 -3.25 -11.37 5.37
C GLU A 99 -4.34 -10.68 4.53
N GLU A 100 -3.90 -10.01 3.47
CA GLU A 100 -4.75 -9.37 2.48
C GLU A 100 -4.73 -10.14 1.16
N GLN A 101 -5.87 -10.17 0.48
CA GLN A 101 -6.03 -10.85 -0.79
C GLN A 101 -5.56 -9.94 -1.93
N PHE A 102 -4.46 -10.33 -2.56
CA PHE A 102 -3.95 -9.70 -3.77
C PHE A 102 -4.04 -10.68 -4.93
N LYS A 103 -4.49 -10.22 -6.08
CA LYS A 103 -4.57 -11.00 -7.32
C LYS A 103 -3.44 -10.60 -8.26
N LEU A 104 -2.75 -11.59 -8.82
CA LEU A 104 -1.64 -11.40 -9.75
C LEU A 104 -2.11 -11.56 -11.19
N GLN A 105 -1.84 -10.56 -12.03
CA GLN A 105 -1.88 -10.72 -13.48
C GLN A 105 -0.48 -10.54 -14.05
N LEU A 106 -0.10 -11.41 -14.98
CA LEU A 106 1.23 -11.43 -15.60
C LEU A 106 1.13 -11.49 -17.12
N GLU A 107 1.82 -10.57 -17.79
CA GLU A 107 2.12 -10.63 -19.21
C GLU A 107 3.65 -10.71 -19.40
N LEU A 108 4.08 -11.66 -20.21
CA LEU A 108 5.46 -11.87 -20.63
C LEU A 108 5.51 -11.74 -22.15
N ARG A 109 6.34 -10.82 -22.66
CA ARG A 109 6.51 -10.62 -24.09
C ARG A 109 7.98 -10.56 -24.48
N LYS A 110 8.39 -11.44 -25.39
CA LYS A 110 9.69 -11.34 -26.05
C LYS A 110 9.72 -10.13 -26.99
N ASP A 111 10.74 -9.29 -26.83
CA ASP A 111 11.00 -8.20 -27.76
C ASP A 111 11.46 -8.76 -29.12
N LYS A 112 11.01 -8.14 -30.22
CA LYS A 112 11.33 -8.60 -31.59
C LYS A 112 12.73 -8.18 -32.04
N ASN A 113 13.22 -7.06 -31.54
CA ASN A 113 14.43 -6.39 -32.00
C ASN A 113 15.62 -6.65 -31.07
N TYR A 114 15.34 -6.94 -29.79
CA TYR A 114 16.37 -7.14 -28.77
C TYR A 114 16.20 -8.49 -28.08
N PRO A 115 17.29 -9.09 -27.54
CA PRO A 115 17.23 -10.28 -26.70
C PRO A 115 16.70 -9.92 -25.29
N LEU A 116 15.56 -9.25 -25.25
CA LEU A 116 14.90 -8.79 -24.04
C LEU A 116 13.51 -9.40 -23.93
N TYR A 117 13.08 -9.65 -22.70
CA TYR A 117 11.70 -10.00 -22.39
C TYR A 117 11.11 -8.91 -21.50
N LEU A 118 9.96 -8.37 -21.92
CA LEU A 118 9.15 -7.48 -21.11
C LEU A 118 8.28 -8.30 -20.18
N ILE A 119 8.43 -8.03 -18.89
CA ILE A 119 7.53 -8.46 -17.83
C ILE A 119 6.60 -7.29 -17.52
N HIS A 120 5.30 -7.54 -17.58
CA HIS A 120 4.25 -6.60 -17.17
C HIS A 120 3.40 -7.28 -16.11
N ILE A 121 3.40 -6.72 -14.91
CA ILE A 121 2.70 -7.24 -13.75
C ILE A 121 1.64 -6.25 -13.31
N LEU A 122 0.43 -6.74 -13.07
CA LEU A 122 -0.60 -6.02 -12.32
C LEU A 122 -0.90 -6.76 -11.02
N ILE A 123 -1.07 -6.00 -9.95
CA ILE A 123 -1.57 -6.47 -8.68
C ILE A 123 -2.91 -5.78 -8.42
N GLU A 124 -3.96 -6.59 -8.27
CA GLU A 124 -5.33 -6.12 -8.10
C GLU A 124 -5.88 -6.47 -6.72
N GLU A 125 -6.80 -5.65 -6.23
CA GLU A 125 -7.70 -6.05 -5.15
C GLU A 125 -8.75 -7.06 -5.66
N PRO A 126 -9.43 -7.81 -4.78
CA PRO A 126 -10.51 -8.73 -5.17
C PRO A 126 -11.70 -8.08 -5.89
N LYS A 127 -11.77 -6.74 -5.90
CA LYS A 127 -12.77 -5.94 -6.63
C LYS A 127 -12.28 -5.49 -8.02
N ASP A 128 -11.21 -6.11 -8.52
CA ASP A 128 -10.57 -5.82 -9.81
C ASP A 128 -10.11 -4.36 -9.96
N SER A 129 -9.79 -3.69 -8.85
CA SER A 129 -9.10 -2.40 -8.89
C SER A 129 -7.60 -2.62 -8.84
N VAL A 130 -6.90 -2.16 -9.88
CA VAL A 130 -5.43 -2.18 -9.94
C VAL A 130 -4.87 -1.32 -8.81
N ILE A 131 -4.07 -1.93 -7.93
CA ILE A 131 -3.34 -1.24 -6.87
C ILE A 131 -2.00 -0.77 -7.42
N THR A 132 -1.28 -1.67 -8.10
CA THR A 132 0.00 -1.36 -8.71
C THR A 132 0.16 -2.06 -10.05
N GLU A 133 0.88 -1.38 -10.94
CA GLU A 133 1.27 -1.85 -12.26
C GLU A 133 2.78 -1.63 -12.40
N THR A 134 3.50 -2.63 -12.89
CA THR A 134 4.97 -2.54 -13.01
C THR A 134 5.44 -3.21 -14.28
N TYR A 135 6.45 -2.59 -14.90
CA TYR A 135 7.11 -3.07 -16.11
C TYR A 135 8.59 -3.33 -15.81
N HIS A 136 9.13 -4.44 -16.31
CA HIS A 136 10.54 -4.77 -16.18
C HIS A 136 11.06 -5.44 -17.43
N TYR A 137 12.27 -5.09 -17.87
CA TYR A 137 12.95 -5.79 -18.95
C TYR A 137 14.00 -6.74 -18.39
N LEU A 138 13.95 -8.01 -18.80
CA LEU A 138 14.99 -8.98 -18.53
C LEU A 138 15.84 -9.20 -19.78
N GLU A 139 17.16 -9.15 -19.62
CA GLU A 139 18.12 -9.47 -20.68
C GLU A 139 18.41 -10.98 -20.70
N GLY A 140 18.39 -11.56 -21.90
CA GLY A 140 18.78 -12.95 -22.13
C GLY A 140 17.73 -13.78 -22.87
N SER A 141 18.03 -15.07 -23.02
CA SER A 141 17.04 -16.09 -23.35
C SER A 141 16.36 -16.54 -22.05
N LEU A 142 15.07 -16.26 -21.89
CA LEU A 142 14.27 -17.04 -20.94
C LEU A 142 14.31 -18.49 -21.39
#